data_AF-A0A2N0LN49-F1
#
_entry.id   AF-A0A2N0LN49-F1
#
_cell.length_a   1.000
_cell.length_b   1.000
_cell.length_c   1.000
_cell.angle_alpha   90.00
_cell.angle_beta   90.00
_cell.angle_gamma   90.00
#
_symmetry.space_group_name_H-M   'P 1'
#
loop_
_entity.id
_entity.type
_entity.pdbx_description
1 polymer ?
#
loop_
_entity_poly.entity_id
_entity_poly.type
_entity_poly.pdbx_seq_one_letter_code
_entity_poly.pdbx_strand_id
1 'polypeptide(L)'
;MLMLVVGLMVSGGVVTAGDVSCGDTLTTDTTLHEDLTCITTPGLIIGADDITVDLNGHTITGAACGFCHGIRNGDSDADDPFQAGTSSGFSDVTIKNGTVEGFEQGIRGWEVSGFTIKDMVVKDQTSSNAIDILHSSDVRIKDTTVTIGIGLAPEAIRLENVDGATVKNVDVDGGSVGVNFGCAPCNTGEQTNGVIIDSSFANNGNGILLASTTDAMVRRNTVTDSAGSSILVGLSFLNGVFGFPADAFPAITGVKLFDNTVVDSGSNGILLVQTSGSNLFGNTITGSAGRGIWLINGSSLIGASVSGDSTGNNLFRNTATGNGGNDMEHDAGSTPNKWKKNTCVTSSGADIDCP
;
A
#
# COMPACT_ATOMS: atom_id res chain seq x y z
N MET A 1 -12.65 -57.08 -41.15
CA MET A 1 -13.33 -55.81 -40.80
C MET A 1 -12.28 -54.91 -40.17
N LEU A 2 -11.62 -54.11 -41.01
CA LEU A 2 -10.49 -53.26 -40.63
C LEU A 2 -11.08 -51.87 -40.30
N MET A 3 -11.05 -51.48 -39.03
CA MET A 3 -11.53 -50.17 -38.58
C MET A 3 -10.31 -49.25 -38.46
N LEU A 4 -10.14 -48.37 -39.44
CA LEU A 4 -9.09 -47.35 -39.47
C LEU A 4 -9.59 -46.16 -38.63
N VAL A 5 -9.03 -45.98 -37.43
CA VAL A 5 -9.28 -44.82 -36.58
C VAL A 5 -8.37 -43.69 -37.04
N VAL A 6 -8.95 -42.67 -37.69
CA VAL A 6 -8.26 -41.43 -38.02
C VAL A 6 -8.26 -40.57 -36.77
N GLY A 7 -7.13 -40.54 -36.06
CA GLY A 7 -6.90 -39.62 -34.94
C GLY A 7 -6.71 -38.20 -35.49
N LEU A 8 -7.71 -37.36 -35.29
CA LEU A 8 -7.63 -35.93 -35.57
C LEU A 8 -6.71 -35.30 -34.52
N MET A 9 -5.45 -35.06 -34.87
CA MET A 9 -4.54 -34.26 -34.05
C MET A 9 -5.02 -32.81 -34.11
N VAL A 10 -5.63 -32.32 -33.03
CA VAL A 10 -5.83 -30.90 -32.82
C VAL A 10 -4.46 -30.32 -32.48
N SER A 11 -3.80 -29.73 -33.47
CA SER A 11 -2.64 -28.89 -33.23
C SER A 11 -3.11 -27.69 -32.42
N GLY A 12 -2.76 -27.63 -31.13
CA GLY A 12 -2.73 -26.37 -30.41
C GLY A 12 -1.73 -25.47 -31.11
N GLY A 13 -2.24 -24.60 -31.98
CA GLY A 13 -1.43 -23.57 -32.61
C GLY A 13 -0.93 -22.68 -31.49
N VAL A 14 0.36 -22.75 -31.20
CA VAL A 14 1.05 -21.67 -30.51
C VAL A 14 0.98 -20.52 -31.49
N VAL A 15 0.06 -19.59 -31.26
CA VAL A 15 0.08 -18.32 -31.95
C VAL A 15 1.43 -17.72 -31.61
N THR A 16 2.29 -17.56 -32.61
CA THR A 16 3.46 -16.69 -32.47
C THR A 16 2.91 -15.34 -32.06
N ALA A 17 3.12 -14.98 -30.80
CA ALA A 17 2.79 -13.66 -30.29
C ALA A 17 3.24 -12.65 -31.36
N GLY A 18 2.33 -11.80 -31.82
CA GLY A 18 2.77 -10.61 -32.53
C GLY A 18 3.74 -9.86 -31.62
N ASP A 19 4.72 -9.18 -32.20
CA ASP A 19 5.67 -8.38 -31.44
C ASP A 19 4.88 -7.40 -30.56
N VAL A 20 4.88 -7.65 -29.24
CA VAL A 20 4.15 -6.84 -28.26
C VAL A 20 4.74 -5.45 -28.31
N SER A 21 3.89 -4.45 -28.53
CA SER A 21 4.26 -3.06 -28.68
C SER A 21 3.65 -2.19 -27.58
N CYS A 22 4.23 -1.01 -27.36
CA CYS A 22 3.68 -0.03 -26.43
C CYS A 22 2.24 0.34 -26.79
N GLY A 23 1.36 0.34 -25.80
CA GLY A 23 -0.07 0.64 -25.96
C GLY A 23 -0.89 -0.55 -26.44
N ASP A 24 -0.31 -1.74 -26.60
CA ASP A 24 -1.07 -2.93 -26.96
C ASP A 24 -2.07 -3.31 -25.87
N THR A 25 -3.26 -3.72 -26.31
CA THR A 25 -4.30 -4.30 -25.45
C THR A 25 -4.18 -5.82 -25.49
N LEU A 26 -3.77 -6.40 -24.36
CA LEU A 26 -3.50 -7.82 -24.21
C LEU A 26 -4.78 -8.56 -23.82
N THR A 27 -5.21 -9.50 -24.66
CA THR A 27 -6.43 -10.29 -24.44
C THR A 27 -6.16 -11.78 -24.19
N THR A 28 -4.89 -12.17 -24.16
CA THR A 28 -4.44 -13.54 -23.88
C THR A 28 -3.15 -13.50 -23.07
N ASP A 29 -2.76 -14.64 -22.51
CA ASP A 29 -1.42 -14.82 -21.94
C ASP A 29 -0.34 -14.29 -22.88
N THR A 30 0.53 -13.45 -22.32
CA THR A 30 1.54 -12.71 -23.08
C THR A 30 2.88 -12.82 -22.38
N THR A 31 3.92 -13.12 -23.14
CA THR A 31 5.31 -13.11 -22.67
C THR A 31 6.06 -12.07 -23.47
N LEU A 32 6.72 -11.15 -22.79
CA LEU A 32 7.56 -10.15 -23.43
C LEU A 32 8.89 -10.77 -23.86
N HIS A 33 9.38 -10.38 -25.04
CA HIS A 33 10.61 -10.92 -25.64
C HIS A 33 11.68 -9.85 -25.89
N GLU A 34 11.35 -8.59 -25.67
CA GLU A 34 12.26 -7.45 -25.79
C GLU A 34 11.81 -6.32 -24.88
N ASP A 35 12.72 -5.40 -24.56
CA ASP A 35 12.38 -4.23 -23.77
C ASP A 35 11.51 -3.25 -24.60
N LEU A 36 10.56 -2.60 -23.94
CA LEU A 36 9.66 -1.62 -24.56
C LEU A 36 10.05 -0.20 -24.13
N THR A 37 10.02 0.74 -25.08
CA THR A 37 10.25 2.18 -24.81
C THR A 37 9.03 2.99 -25.25
N CYS A 38 8.21 3.37 -24.29
CA CYS A 38 6.87 3.93 -24.47
C CYS A 38 6.86 5.42 -24.11
N ILE A 39 7.30 6.26 -25.05
CA ILE A 39 7.53 7.69 -24.78
C ILE A 39 6.24 8.52 -24.76
N THR A 40 5.25 8.12 -25.56
CA THR A 40 4.02 8.91 -25.78
C THR A 40 2.75 8.08 -25.60
N THR A 41 2.88 6.86 -25.10
CA THR A 41 1.78 5.91 -24.94
C THR A 41 1.92 5.23 -23.59
N PRO A 42 0.84 4.64 -23.06
CA PRO A 42 0.96 3.64 -22.00
C PRO A 42 1.90 2.50 -22.43
N GLY A 43 2.41 1.77 -21.45
CA GLY A 43 3.20 0.57 -21.71
C GLY A 43 2.33 -0.57 -22.23
N LEU A 44 1.54 -1.21 -21.36
CA LEU A 44 0.61 -2.28 -21.73
C LEU A 44 -0.77 -2.07 -21.12
N ILE A 45 -1.80 -2.50 -21.84
CA ILE A 45 -3.20 -2.41 -21.43
C ILE A 45 -3.75 -3.83 -21.28
N ILE A 46 -4.36 -4.13 -20.14
CA ILE A 46 -5.07 -5.40 -19.96
C ILE A 46 -6.45 -5.30 -20.62
N GLY A 47 -6.81 -6.32 -21.40
CA GLY A 47 -8.04 -6.37 -22.20
C GLY A 47 -8.89 -7.63 -22.00
N ALA A 48 -8.50 -8.54 -21.10
CA ALA A 48 -9.25 -9.75 -20.78
C ALA A 48 -8.98 -10.23 -19.35
N ASP A 49 -9.96 -10.95 -18.79
CA ASP A 49 -9.83 -11.70 -17.54
C ASP A 49 -8.92 -12.93 -17.71
N ASP A 50 -8.43 -13.48 -16.60
CA ASP A 50 -7.72 -14.76 -16.55
C ASP A 50 -6.52 -14.83 -17.51
N ILE A 51 -5.71 -13.76 -17.53
CA ILE A 51 -4.46 -13.70 -18.30
C ILE A 51 -3.25 -13.44 -17.41
N THR A 52 -2.13 -13.97 -17.85
CA THR A 52 -0.80 -13.68 -17.33
C THR A 52 -0.01 -12.82 -18.30
N VAL A 53 0.48 -11.68 -17.80
CA VAL A 53 1.49 -10.87 -18.45
C VAL A 53 2.83 -11.15 -17.78
N ASP A 54 3.67 -11.93 -18.46
CA ASP A 54 5.03 -12.27 -18.04
C ASP A 54 6.01 -11.33 -18.75
N LEU A 55 6.63 -10.40 -18.04
CA LEU A 55 7.64 -9.54 -18.64
C LEU A 55 8.96 -10.28 -18.88
N ASN A 56 9.12 -11.52 -18.37
CA ASN A 56 10.26 -12.39 -18.67
C ASN A 56 11.64 -11.75 -18.47
N GLY A 57 11.75 -10.87 -17.47
CA GLY A 57 12.95 -10.12 -17.12
C GLY A 57 13.16 -8.83 -17.92
N HIS A 58 12.28 -8.51 -18.86
CA HIS A 58 12.34 -7.31 -19.67
C HIS A 58 11.85 -6.06 -18.94
N THR A 59 12.23 -4.92 -19.49
CA THR A 59 11.87 -3.59 -19.00
C THR A 59 10.85 -2.92 -19.91
N ILE A 60 9.84 -2.31 -19.31
CA ILE A 60 8.99 -1.33 -19.96
C ILE A 60 9.38 0.04 -19.42
N THR A 61 9.99 0.85 -20.26
CA THR A 61 10.42 2.21 -19.92
C THR A 61 9.46 3.22 -20.52
N GLY A 62 8.92 4.09 -19.68
CA GLY A 62 8.06 5.20 -20.06
C GLY A 62 8.79 6.52 -20.17
N ALA A 63 8.00 7.57 -20.38
CA ALA A 63 8.38 8.95 -20.09
C ALA A 63 7.23 9.64 -19.36
N ALA A 64 7.50 10.82 -18.79
CA ALA A 64 6.47 11.72 -18.27
C ALA A 64 5.61 12.27 -19.43
N CYS A 65 4.71 11.45 -19.95
CA CYS A 65 3.58 11.86 -20.78
C CYS A 65 2.34 11.82 -19.89
N GLY A 66 1.60 12.93 -19.79
CA GLY A 66 0.45 13.02 -18.89
C GLY A 66 -0.53 11.88 -19.13
N PHE A 67 -0.90 11.17 -18.07
CA PHE A 67 -1.74 9.96 -18.03
C PHE A 67 -1.07 8.67 -18.56
N CYS A 68 0.26 8.62 -18.63
CA CYS A 68 0.98 7.42 -19.05
C CYS A 68 1.21 6.45 -17.89
N HIS A 69 0.53 5.31 -17.99
CA HIS A 69 0.67 4.15 -17.11
C HIS A 69 1.65 3.15 -17.71
N GLY A 70 2.51 2.55 -16.88
CA GLY A 70 3.36 1.45 -17.31
C GLY A 70 2.55 0.21 -17.69
N ILE A 71 1.74 -0.29 -16.77
CA ILE A 71 0.74 -1.32 -17.07
C ILE A 71 -0.57 -0.93 -16.40
N ARG A 72 -1.69 -0.96 -17.15
CA ARG A 72 -3.01 -0.63 -16.59
C ARG A 72 -4.02 -1.75 -16.80
N ASN A 73 -4.83 -1.99 -15.77
CA ASN A 73 -5.96 -2.89 -15.77
C ASN A 73 -7.23 -2.15 -15.32
N GLY A 74 -8.02 -1.72 -16.31
CA GLY A 74 -9.12 -0.77 -16.11
C GLY A 74 -8.63 0.67 -15.93
N ASP A 75 -9.49 1.64 -16.23
CA ASP A 75 -9.31 3.03 -15.83
C ASP A 75 -10.65 3.78 -15.78
N SER A 76 -10.85 4.58 -14.75
CA SER A 76 -12.01 5.45 -14.58
C SER A 76 -11.72 6.90 -14.92
N ASP A 77 -10.46 7.25 -15.24
CA ASP A 77 -10.10 8.63 -15.51
C ASP A 77 -10.72 9.09 -16.83
N ALA A 78 -11.89 9.74 -16.75
CA ALA A 78 -12.65 10.29 -17.87
C ALA A 78 -11.81 11.19 -18.80
N ASP A 79 -10.70 11.75 -18.28
CA ASP A 79 -9.79 12.61 -19.02
C ASP A 79 -8.60 11.85 -19.63
N ASP A 80 -8.41 10.54 -19.35
CA ASP A 80 -7.39 9.71 -20.00
C ASP A 80 -7.75 9.46 -21.48
N PRO A 81 -7.01 10.05 -22.44
CA PRO A 81 -7.30 9.92 -23.87
C PRO A 81 -7.08 8.50 -24.40
N PHE A 82 -6.42 7.63 -23.62
CA PHE A 82 -6.17 6.25 -23.98
C PHE A 82 -7.29 5.31 -23.52
N GLN A 83 -8.36 5.76 -22.85
CA GLN A 83 -9.45 4.90 -22.40
C GLN A 83 -10.01 4.01 -23.53
N ALA A 84 -9.66 2.72 -23.50
CA ALA A 84 -10.24 1.71 -24.35
C ALA A 84 -11.55 1.20 -23.74
N GLY A 85 -12.56 2.07 -23.63
CA GLY A 85 -13.97 1.70 -23.47
C GLY A 85 -14.39 0.81 -22.28
N THR A 86 -13.56 0.65 -21.25
CA THR A 86 -13.89 -0.14 -20.05
C THR A 86 -13.61 0.69 -18.81
N SER A 87 -14.68 1.06 -18.09
CA SER A 87 -14.56 1.75 -16.79
C SER A 87 -14.16 0.81 -15.66
N SER A 88 -14.35 -0.50 -15.85
CA SER A 88 -14.00 -1.55 -14.88
C SER A 88 -12.83 -2.38 -15.40
N GLY A 89 -11.90 -2.74 -14.52
CA GLY A 89 -10.79 -3.63 -14.85
C GLY A 89 -11.20 -5.10 -14.99
N PHE A 90 -10.23 -5.90 -15.42
CA PHE A 90 -10.35 -7.34 -15.63
C PHE A 90 -9.87 -8.13 -14.40
N SER A 91 -10.51 -9.26 -14.16
CA SER A 91 -10.31 -10.13 -13.01
C SER A 91 -9.29 -11.24 -13.27
N ASP A 92 -8.70 -11.78 -12.21
CA ASP A 92 -7.78 -12.92 -12.22
C ASP A 92 -6.53 -12.69 -13.09
N VAL A 93 -6.10 -11.43 -13.19
CA VAL A 93 -4.93 -11.03 -13.98
C VAL A 93 -3.66 -11.12 -13.13
N THR A 94 -2.61 -11.71 -13.70
CA THR A 94 -1.27 -11.75 -13.09
C THR A 94 -0.26 -10.96 -13.92
N ILE A 95 0.42 -10.00 -13.31
CA ILE A 95 1.59 -9.30 -13.88
C ILE A 95 2.83 -9.76 -13.12
N LYS A 96 3.88 -10.17 -13.85
CA LYS A 96 5.08 -10.70 -13.20
C LYS A 96 6.39 -10.54 -13.96
N ASN A 97 7.48 -10.73 -13.23
CA ASN A 97 8.84 -10.96 -13.72
C ASN A 97 9.39 -9.84 -14.61
N GLY A 98 9.49 -8.61 -14.15
CA GLY A 98 10.18 -7.59 -14.93
C GLY A 98 10.19 -6.22 -14.29
N THR A 99 10.53 -5.22 -15.11
CA THR A 99 10.70 -3.84 -14.65
C THR A 99 9.72 -2.91 -15.34
N VAL A 100 9.10 -2.02 -14.56
CA VAL A 100 8.33 -0.87 -15.05
C VAL A 100 8.98 0.40 -14.50
N GLU A 101 9.39 1.31 -15.39
CA GLU A 101 10.10 2.53 -14.97
C GLU A 101 9.77 3.77 -15.80
N GLY A 102 9.95 4.96 -15.22
CA GLY A 102 9.93 6.23 -15.95
C GLY A 102 8.54 6.75 -16.37
N PHE A 103 7.48 6.07 -15.95
CA PHE A 103 6.10 6.48 -16.20
C PHE A 103 5.62 7.50 -15.16
N GLU A 104 4.50 8.16 -15.42
CA GLU A 104 3.80 8.94 -14.40
C GLU A 104 3.29 8.02 -13.28
N GLN A 105 2.63 6.93 -13.67
CA GLN A 105 2.18 5.84 -12.80
C GLN A 105 2.76 4.51 -13.26
N GLY A 106 3.20 3.66 -12.33
CA GLY A 106 3.79 2.37 -12.67
C GLY A 106 2.75 1.34 -13.09
N ILE A 107 2.11 0.68 -12.11
CA ILE A 107 1.06 -0.34 -12.35
C ILE A 107 -0.25 0.13 -11.73
N ARG A 108 -1.31 0.18 -12.54
CA ARG A 108 -2.65 0.64 -12.12
C ARG A 108 -3.68 -0.48 -12.23
N GLY A 109 -4.57 -0.57 -11.24
CA GLY A 109 -5.76 -1.40 -11.26
C GLY A 109 -6.97 -0.65 -10.73
N TRP A 110 -8.07 -0.62 -11.49
CA TRP A 110 -9.33 -0.02 -11.07
C TRP A 110 -10.46 -1.04 -11.19
N GLU A 111 -11.24 -1.25 -10.12
CA GLU A 111 -12.33 -2.24 -10.09
C GLU A 111 -11.88 -3.64 -10.54
N VAL A 112 -10.72 -4.10 -10.06
CA VAL A 112 -10.17 -5.43 -10.36
C VAL A 112 -10.44 -6.42 -9.23
N SER A 113 -10.54 -7.70 -9.58
CA SER A 113 -10.65 -8.82 -8.63
C SER A 113 -9.57 -9.85 -8.89
N GLY A 114 -8.98 -10.45 -7.86
CA GLY A 114 -7.97 -11.50 -8.05
C GLY A 114 -6.66 -11.00 -8.70
N PHE A 115 -6.37 -9.71 -8.60
CA PHE A 115 -5.23 -9.08 -9.28
C PHE A 115 -3.91 -9.36 -8.55
N THR A 116 -2.94 -9.94 -9.26
CA THR A 116 -1.64 -10.30 -8.69
C THR A 116 -0.50 -9.56 -9.39
N ILE A 117 0.30 -8.84 -8.62
CA ILE A 117 1.59 -8.25 -9.03
C ILE A 117 2.68 -9.00 -8.27
N LYS A 118 3.62 -9.65 -8.98
CA LYS A 118 4.69 -10.41 -8.32
C LYS A 118 6.01 -10.38 -9.04
N ASP A 119 7.11 -10.50 -8.31
CA ASP A 119 8.45 -10.61 -8.90
C ASP A 119 8.75 -9.39 -9.81
N MET A 120 8.32 -8.20 -9.37
CA MET A 120 8.41 -6.95 -10.14
C MET A 120 9.44 -5.99 -9.54
N VAL A 121 10.01 -5.15 -10.40
CA VAL A 121 10.70 -3.92 -10.01
C VAL A 121 9.91 -2.74 -10.58
N VAL A 122 9.46 -1.82 -9.72
CA VAL A 122 8.69 -0.64 -10.14
C VAL A 122 9.37 0.62 -9.62
N LYS A 123 9.93 1.46 -10.49
CA LYS A 123 10.82 2.54 -10.04
C LYS A 123 10.79 3.78 -10.91
N ASP A 124 11.27 4.90 -10.38
CA ASP A 124 11.47 6.15 -11.13
C ASP A 124 10.17 6.74 -11.71
N GLN A 125 9.07 6.61 -10.97
CA GLN A 125 7.80 7.25 -11.34
C GLN A 125 7.89 8.76 -11.18
N THR A 126 7.33 9.50 -12.14
CA THR A 126 7.66 10.92 -12.31
C THR A 126 6.75 11.88 -11.56
N SER A 127 5.49 11.51 -11.33
CA SER A 127 4.48 12.40 -10.74
C SER A 127 3.38 11.70 -9.96
N SER A 128 3.32 10.37 -9.95
CA SER A 128 2.26 9.62 -9.29
C SER A 128 2.74 8.24 -8.80
N ASN A 129 1.81 7.41 -8.33
CA ASN A 129 2.08 6.22 -7.53
C ASN A 129 2.77 5.12 -8.35
N ALA A 130 3.69 4.39 -7.72
CA ALA A 130 4.33 3.25 -8.38
C ALA A 130 3.35 2.09 -8.57
N ILE A 131 2.55 1.77 -7.55
CA ILE A 131 1.44 0.84 -7.66
C ILE A 131 0.18 1.50 -7.11
N ASP A 132 -0.86 1.58 -7.93
CA ASP A 132 -2.11 2.27 -7.62
C ASP A 132 -3.32 1.37 -7.88
N ILE A 133 -3.89 0.80 -6.82
CA ILE A 133 -5.03 -0.12 -6.94
C ILE A 133 -6.24 0.44 -6.19
N LEU A 134 -7.36 0.58 -6.89
CA LEU A 134 -8.55 1.27 -6.39
C LEU A 134 -9.81 0.43 -6.59
N HIS A 135 -10.74 0.51 -5.63
CA HIS A 135 -12.10 -0.10 -5.70
C HIS A 135 -12.09 -1.60 -6.03
N SER A 136 -11.14 -2.33 -5.47
CA SER A 136 -10.77 -3.67 -5.92
C SER A 136 -10.97 -4.72 -4.83
N SER A 137 -10.80 -5.99 -5.18
CA SER A 137 -10.82 -7.07 -4.20
C SER A 137 -9.78 -8.15 -4.49
N ASP A 138 -9.36 -8.86 -3.45
CA ASP A 138 -8.41 -9.99 -3.53
C ASP A 138 -7.10 -9.64 -4.27
N VAL A 139 -6.51 -8.49 -3.90
CA VAL A 139 -5.29 -7.94 -4.50
C VAL A 139 -4.06 -8.52 -3.80
N ARG A 140 -3.08 -8.99 -4.58
CA ARG A 140 -1.83 -9.58 -4.06
C ARG A 140 -0.62 -8.90 -4.68
N ILE A 141 0.16 -8.19 -3.87
CA ILE A 141 1.46 -7.64 -4.24
C ILE A 141 2.53 -8.40 -3.45
N LYS A 142 3.41 -9.12 -4.15
CA LYS A 142 4.41 -9.96 -3.48
C LYS A 142 5.75 -10.00 -4.17
N ASP A 143 6.82 -10.18 -3.40
CA ASP A 143 8.16 -10.41 -3.95
C ASP A 143 8.58 -9.28 -4.91
N THR A 144 8.23 -8.03 -4.57
CA THR A 144 8.32 -6.85 -5.44
C THR A 144 9.16 -5.76 -4.80
N THR A 145 10.02 -5.13 -5.58
CA THR A 145 10.79 -3.96 -5.18
C THR A 145 10.18 -2.69 -5.76
N VAL A 146 10.03 -1.65 -4.94
CA VAL A 146 9.55 -0.34 -5.36
C VAL A 146 10.54 0.74 -4.94
N THR A 147 10.97 1.58 -5.88
CA THR A 147 11.90 2.69 -5.59
C THR A 147 11.40 3.98 -6.21
N ILE A 148 11.02 4.95 -5.39
CA ILE A 148 10.53 6.25 -5.88
C ILE A 148 11.22 7.41 -5.17
N GLY A 149 11.48 8.49 -5.91
CA GLY A 149 12.16 9.66 -5.37
C GLY A 149 11.39 10.33 -4.23
N ILE A 150 12.13 10.87 -3.26
CA ILE A 150 11.58 11.71 -2.18
C ILE A 150 11.37 13.15 -2.68
N GLY A 151 10.32 13.39 -3.47
CA GLY A 151 10.03 14.73 -3.96
C GLY A 151 8.76 14.79 -4.80
N LEU A 152 7.71 15.38 -4.23
CA LEU A 152 6.38 15.59 -4.81
C LEU A 152 5.44 14.37 -4.85
N ALA A 153 5.03 13.91 -3.67
CA ALA A 153 3.68 13.42 -3.37
C ALA A 153 3.18 12.00 -3.72
N PRO A 154 3.80 11.09 -4.49
CA PRO A 154 3.20 9.78 -4.60
C PRO A 154 3.51 8.87 -3.43
N GLU A 155 2.52 8.10 -3.04
CA GLU A 155 2.73 6.87 -2.29
C GLU A 155 3.38 5.83 -3.20
N ALA A 156 4.26 5.00 -2.65
CA ALA A 156 4.88 3.94 -3.44
C ALA A 156 3.84 2.87 -3.80
N ILE A 157 3.05 2.44 -2.81
CA ILE A 157 1.92 1.53 -3.00
C ILE A 157 0.67 2.15 -2.38
N ARG A 158 -0.31 2.51 -3.21
CA ARG A 158 -1.64 2.94 -2.75
C ARG A 158 -2.68 1.86 -3.03
N LEU A 159 -3.38 1.45 -1.97
CA LEU A 159 -4.52 0.55 -2.03
C LEU A 159 -5.73 1.26 -1.43
N GLU A 160 -6.65 1.67 -2.29
CA GLU A 160 -7.82 2.45 -1.93
C GLU A 160 -9.10 1.65 -2.13
N ASN A 161 -9.92 1.56 -1.08
CA ASN A 161 -11.17 0.78 -1.11
C ASN A 161 -10.94 -0.65 -1.63
N VAL A 162 -9.96 -1.34 -1.03
CA VAL A 162 -9.59 -2.71 -1.42
C VAL A 162 -9.97 -3.72 -0.34
N ASP A 163 -10.88 -4.65 -0.67
CA ASP A 163 -11.23 -5.76 0.22
C ASP A 163 -10.32 -6.96 -0.01
N GLY A 164 -9.55 -7.35 1.01
CA GLY A 164 -8.66 -8.51 0.93
C GLY A 164 -7.33 -8.23 0.24
N ALA A 165 -6.65 -7.13 0.62
CA ALA A 165 -5.30 -6.85 0.15
C ALA A 165 -4.24 -7.73 0.85
N THR A 166 -3.26 -8.22 0.11
CA THR A 166 -2.03 -8.81 0.64
C THR A 166 -0.81 -8.12 0.05
N VAL A 167 -0.04 -7.44 0.89
CA VAL A 167 1.27 -6.88 0.57
C VAL A 167 2.31 -7.70 1.35
N LYS A 168 3.13 -8.48 0.63
CA LYS A 168 4.02 -9.47 1.26
C LYS A 168 5.40 -9.49 0.65
N ASN A 169 6.45 -9.53 1.47
CA ASN A 169 7.82 -9.61 0.98
C ASN A 169 8.10 -8.55 -0.09
N VAL A 170 7.68 -7.31 0.20
CA VAL A 170 8.01 -6.15 -0.63
C VAL A 170 9.15 -5.36 0.01
N ASP A 171 9.97 -4.75 -0.84
CA ASP A 171 11.02 -3.83 -0.43
C ASP A 171 10.74 -2.47 -1.06
N VAL A 172 10.45 -1.47 -0.23
CA VAL A 172 10.02 -0.15 -0.67
C VAL A 172 11.02 0.89 -0.17
N ASP A 173 11.64 1.62 -1.09
CA ASP A 173 12.59 2.70 -0.80
C ASP A 173 12.07 4.03 -1.38
N GLY A 174 11.76 4.97 -0.49
CA GLY A 174 11.29 6.31 -0.83
C GLY A 174 9.77 6.44 -1.04
N GLY A 175 9.32 7.67 -1.33
CA GLY A 175 7.90 8.02 -1.44
C GLY A 175 7.33 8.76 -0.25
N SER A 176 6.19 9.44 -0.45
CA SER A 176 5.50 10.15 0.65
C SER A 176 4.96 9.15 1.69
N VAL A 177 4.52 7.99 1.21
CA VAL A 177 4.16 6.83 2.02
C VAL A 177 4.69 5.57 1.34
N GLY A 178 5.25 4.62 2.09
CA GLY A 178 5.69 3.33 1.55
C GLY A 178 4.51 2.46 1.10
N VAL A 179 3.57 2.20 2.00
CA VAL A 179 2.27 1.58 1.66
C VAL A 179 1.12 2.27 2.38
N ASN A 180 0.07 2.60 1.61
CA ASN A 180 -1.12 3.27 2.10
C ASN A 180 -2.35 2.38 1.89
N PHE A 181 -2.98 1.97 3.00
CA PHE A 181 -4.36 1.47 3.00
C PHE A 181 -5.27 2.70 3.08
N GLY A 182 -5.44 3.29 1.90
CA GLY A 182 -5.87 4.66 1.68
C GLY A 182 -7.34 4.84 1.33
N CYS A 183 -7.67 6.10 1.13
CA CYS A 183 -8.92 6.62 0.59
C CYS A 183 -8.69 8.06 0.10
N ALA A 184 -9.45 8.57 -0.88
CA ALA A 184 -9.29 9.93 -1.38
C ALA A 184 -10.57 10.56 -1.97
N PRO A 185 -11.44 11.22 -1.17
CA PRO A 185 -11.61 11.14 0.29
C PRO A 185 -12.32 9.83 0.71
N CYS A 186 -12.28 9.43 1.99
CA CYS A 186 -13.02 8.24 2.42
C CYS A 186 -14.53 8.54 2.35
N ASN A 187 -15.24 8.00 1.37
CA ASN A 187 -16.69 7.94 1.52
C ASN A 187 -17.03 6.95 2.63
N THR A 188 -18.15 7.20 3.33
CA THR A 188 -18.61 6.30 4.39
C THR A 188 -18.81 4.89 3.82
N GLY A 189 -18.01 3.93 4.29
CA GLY A 189 -18.06 2.52 3.86
C GLY A 189 -16.90 2.07 2.98
N GLU A 190 -16.06 2.99 2.49
CA GLU A 190 -14.87 2.64 1.71
C GLU A 190 -13.70 2.34 2.64
N GLN A 191 -13.23 1.10 2.62
CA GLN A 191 -12.19 0.62 3.51
C GLN A 191 -11.21 -0.25 2.75
N THR A 192 -9.94 -0.15 3.13
CA THR A 192 -8.94 -1.11 2.71
C THR A 192 -8.64 -2.05 3.87
N ASN A 193 -8.96 -3.33 3.68
CA ASN A 193 -8.71 -4.38 4.66
C ASN A 193 -7.75 -5.41 4.08
N GLY A 194 -6.83 -5.90 4.90
CA GLY A 194 -5.80 -6.78 4.39
C GLY A 194 -4.63 -6.98 5.33
N VAL A 195 -3.54 -7.46 4.75
CA VAL A 195 -2.32 -7.82 5.47
C VAL A 195 -1.10 -7.19 4.80
N ILE A 196 -0.25 -6.56 5.61
CA ILE A 196 1.09 -6.12 5.24
C ILE A 196 2.07 -6.96 6.06
N ILE A 197 2.92 -7.75 5.40
CA ILE A 197 3.69 -8.77 6.11
C ILE A 197 5.07 -9.04 5.51
N ASP A 198 6.04 -9.32 6.39
CA ASP A 198 7.40 -9.74 6.02
C ASP A 198 8.06 -8.77 5.02
N SER A 199 7.81 -7.46 5.16
CA SER A 199 8.19 -6.42 4.19
C SER A 199 9.09 -5.32 4.80
N SER A 200 9.80 -4.59 3.94
CA SER A 200 10.75 -3.53 4.28
C SER A 200 10.27 -2.19 3.68
N PHE A 201 10.30 -1.13 4.49
CA PHE A 201 9.93 0.23 4.11
C PHE A 201 10.99 1.20 4.61
N ALA A 202 11.79 1.76 3.71
CA ALA A 202 12.91 2.64 4.01
C ALA A 202 12.74 4.03 3.37
N ASN A 203 13.26 5.06 4.02
CA ASN A 203 13.37 6.42 3.49
C ASN A 203 12.03 7.04 3.02
N ASN A 204 10.89 6.61 3.57
CA ASN A 204 9.57 7.13 3.20
C ASN A 204 9.18 8.34 4.08
N GLY A 205 8.15 9.10 3.70
CA GLY A 205 7.50 10.03 4.63
C GLY A 205 6.88 9.27 5.82
N ASN A 206 5.90 8.42 5.56
CA ASN A 206 5.47 7.36 6.48
C ASN A 206 5.78 6.01 5.85
N GLY A 207 6.34 5.04 6.59
CA GLY A 207 6.58 3.71 6.01
C GLY A 207 5.26 3.00 5.70
N ILE A 208 4.38 2.95 6.70
CA ILE A 208 3.06 2.32 6.60
C ILE A 208 1.99 3.29 7.07
N LEU A 209 0.98 3.54 6.24
CA LEU A 209 -0.21 4.32 6.58
C LEU A 209 -1.46 3.45 6.48
N LEU A 210 -2.22 3.38 7.57
CA LEU A 210 -3.56 2.80 7.60
C LEU A 210 -4.56 3.94 7.77
N ALA A 211 -5.00 4.53 6.66
CA ALA A 211 -5.90 5.69 6.66
C ALA A 211 -7.37 5.30 6.80
N SER A 212 -7.79 4.17 6.21
CA SER A 212 -9.18 3.66 6.30
C SER A 212 -9.21 2.13 6.38
N THR A 213 -9.46 1.59 7.57
CA THR A 213 -9.51 0.13 7.82
C THR A 213 -10.24 -0.20 9.13
N THR A 214 -10.70 -1.44 9.27
CA THR A 214 -11.31 -1.96 10.52
C THR A 214 -10.70 -3.27 11.03
N ASP A 215 -9.84 -3.93 10.25
CA ASP A 215 -9.17 -5.17 10.71
C ASP A 215 -7.84 -5.45 9.99
N ALA A 216 -7.12 -4.41 9.55
CA ALA A 216 -5.81 -4.60 8.93
C ALA A 216 -4.80 -5.26 9.89
N MET A 217 -3.96 -6.14 9.33
CA MET A 217 -2.84 -6.75 10.04
C MET A 217 -1.51 -6.29 9.44
N VAL A 218 -0.63 -5.74 10.28
CA VAL A 218 0.74 -5.37 9.93
C VAL A 218 1.67 -6.22 10.78
N ARG A 219 2.40 -7.14 10.15
CA ARG A 219 3.19 -8.14 10.88
C ARG A 219 4.61 -8.34 10.34
N ARG A 220 5.60 -8.38 11.23
CA ARG A 220 7.01 -8.70 10.89
C ARG A 220 7.56 -7.83 9.76
N ASN A 221 7.18 -6.56 9.76
CA ASN A 221 7.76 -5.58 8.84
C ASN A 221 8.91 -4.84 9.50
N THR A 222 9.85 -4.37 8.69
CA THR A 222 10.90 -3.44 9.10
C THR A 222 10.62 -2.09 8.48
N VAL A 223 10.58 -1.04 9.30
CA VAL A 223 10.40 0.34 8.84
C VAL A 223 11.56 1.18 9.34
N THR A 224 12.34 1.78 8.44
CA THR A 224 13.57 2.51 8.77
C THR A 224 13.57 3.90 8.15
N ASP A 225 14.23 4.85 8.81
CA ASP A 225 14.58 6.16 8.25
C ASP A 225 13.37 6.95 7.69
N SER A 226 12.19 6.79 8.29
CA SER A 226 11.00 7.50 7.84
C SER A 226 11.07 8.97 8.25
N ALA A 227 10.76 9.92 7.36
CA ALA A 227 10.80 11.36 7.71
C ALA A 227 9.69 11.77 8.72
N GLY A 228 8.57 11.06 8.70
CA GLY A 228 7.39 11.24 9.56
C GLY A 228 7.26 10.14 10.61
N SER A 229 6.02 9.67 10.85
CA SER A 229 5.80 8.52 11.73
C SER A 229 6.00 7.23 10.94
N SER A 230 6.77 6.27 11.46
CA SER A 230 7.07 5.06 10.67
C SER A 230 5.82 4.22 10.40
N ILE A 231 4.98 3.99 11.41
CA ILE A 231 3.65 3.40 11.24
C ILE A 231 2.59 4.40 11.75
N LEU A 232 1.70 4.85 10.87
CA LEU A 232 0.60 5.75 11.19
C LEU A 232 -0.74 5.04 11.00
N VAL A 233 -1.56 5.03 12.04
CA VAL A 233 -2.92 4.48 12.03
C VAL A 233 -3.92 5.61 12.28
N GLY A 234 -4.74 5.88 11.28
CA GLY A 234 -5.79 6.90 11.31
C GLY A 234 -5.33 8.28 10.84
N LEU A 235 -6.26 8.98 10.18
CA LEU A 235 -6.11 10.37 9.70
C LEU A 235 -7.22 11.29 10.23
N SER A 236 -7.99 10.85 11.22
CA SER A 236 -9.17 11.60 11.71
C SER A 236 -8.85 12.98 12.27
N PHE A 237 -7.58 13.26 12.58
CA PHE A 237 -7.12 14.60 12.92
C PHE A 237 -7.28 15.60 11.77
N LEU A 238 -7.40 15.15 10.51
CA LEU A 238 -7.66 16.00 9.35
C LEU A 238 -9.14 16.34 9.15
N ASN A 239 -10.06 15.69 9.87
CA ASN A 239 -11.49 15.95 9.74
C ASN A 239 -11.84 17.41 10.08
N GLY A 240 -12.62 18.06 9.20
CA GLY A 240 -13.01 19.46 9.35
C GLY A 240 -11.89 20.47 9.12
N VAL A 241 -10.72 20.04 8.65
CA VAL A 241 -9.57 20.90 8.34
C VAL A 241 -9.14 20.68 6.90
N PHE A 242 -8.41 21.63 6.31
CA PHE A 242 -7.95 21.57 4.91
C PHE A 242 -9.06 21.35 3.87
N GLY A 243 -10.30 21.71 4.20
CA GLY A 243 -11.46 21.51 3.32
C GLY A 243 -12.07 20.10 3.38
N PHE A 244 -11.55 19.21 4.23
CA PHE A 244 -12.18 17.91 4.47
C PHE A 244 -13.47 18.04 5.30
N PRO A 245 -14.51 17.25 5.00
CA PRO A 245 -15.67 17.09 5.87
C PRO A 245 -15.32 16.70 7.31
N ALA A 246 -16.24 16.91 8.25
CA ALA A 246 -16.04 16.60 9.68
C ALA A 246 -15.96 15.09 9.98
N ASP A 247 -16.33 14.25 9.02
CA ASP A 247 -16.37 12.79 9.06
C ASP A 247 -15.62 12.15 7.88
N ALA A 248 -14.72 12.92 7.24
CA ALA A 248 -13.97 12.50 6.06
C ALA A 248 -13.09 11.26 6.28
N PHE A 249 -12.69 11.02 7.54
CA PHE A 249 -11.88 9.89 7.95
C PHE A 249 -12.55 9.22 9.16
N PRO A 250 -13.02 7.96 9.01
CA PRO A 250 -13.68 7.24 10.09
C PRO A 250 -12.68 6.84 11.20
N ALA A 251 -13.21 6.53 12.38
CA ALA A 251 -12.41 5.92 13.44
C ALA A 251 -11.92 4.53 13.00
N ILE A 252 -10.66 4.23 13.30
CA ILE A 252 -10.04 2.95 12.97
C ILE A 252 -10.26 1.97 14.12
N THR A 253 -10.63 0.74 13.78
CA THR A 253 -10.83 -0.32 14.78
C THR A 253 -10.02 -1.57 14.44
N GLY A 254 -9.81 -2.44 15.43
CA GLY A 254 -9.42 -3.84 15.22
C GLY A 254 -8.01 -4.09 14.65
N VAL A 255 -7.21 -3.06 14.39
CA VAL A 255 -5.89 -3.18 13.77
C VAL A 255 -4.95 -4.04 14.63
N LYS A 256 -4.16 -4.87 13.95
CA LYS A 256 -3.19 -5.79 14.56
C LYS A 256 -1.78 -5.42 14.10
N LEU A 257 -0.96 -4.90 15.01
CA LEU A 257 0.45 -4.59 14.73
C LEU A 257 1.34 -5.58 15.51
N PHE A 258 1.94 -6.55 14.83
CA PHE A 258 2.65 -7.65 15.46
C PHE A 258 4.11 -7.78 15.01
N ASP A 259 5.03 -7.85 15.97
CA ASP A 259 6.43 -8.19 15.72
C ASP A 259 7.10 -7.29 14.66
N ASN A 260 6.67 -6.03 14.54
CA ASN A 260 7.30 -5.08 13.62
C ASN A 260 8.53 -4.44 14.27
N THR A 261 9.52 -4.12 13.45
CA THR A 261 10.73 -3.40 13.85
C THR A 261 10.71 -2.02 13.24
N VAL A 262 10.82 -0.99 14.07
CA VAL A 262 10.84 0.42 13.67
C VAL A 262 12.14 1.05 14.16
N VAL A 263 12.87 1.67 13.24
CA VAL A 263 14.18 2.27 13.52
C VAL A 263 14.24 3.68 12.92
N ASP A 264 14.74 4.64 13.69
CA ASP A 264 15.13 5.97 13.23
C ASP A 264 14.01 6.76 12.50
N SER A 265 12.85 6.89 13.16
CA SER A 265 11.74 7.73 12.66
C SER A 265 11.99 9.22 12.93
N GLY A 266 11.73 10.09 11.95
CA GLY A 266 11.81 11.55 12.08
C GLY A 266 10.71 12.16 12.95
N SER A 267 9.62 11.43 13.19
CA SER A 267 8.58 11.77 14.16
C SER A 267 8.38 10.62 15.16
N ASN A 268 7.26 9.90 15.14
CA ASN A 268 6.99 8.81 16.08
C ASN A 268 7.29 7.44 15.46
N GLY A 269 7.56 6.43 16.28
CA GLY A 269 7.70 5.07 15.78
C GLY A 269 6.35 4.52 15.31
N ILE A 270 5.41 4.39 16.24
CA ILE A 270 4.02 3.98 15.98
C ILE A 270 3.07 5.03 16.55
N LEU A 271 2.22 5.61 15.69
CA LEU A 271 1.19 6.58 16.07
C LEU A 271 -0.21 6.02 15.79
N LEU A 272 -1.04 5.94 16.83
CA LEU A 272 -2.45 5.60 16.74
C LEU A 272 -3.28 6.85 16.99
N VAL A 273 -4.10 7.22 16.01
CA VAL A 273 -5.02 8.35 16.09
C VAL A 273 -6.45 7.84 16.09
N GLN A 274 -7.20 8.16 17.13
CA GLN A 274 -8.62 7.80 17.28
C GLN A 274 -8.91 6.33 16.95
N THR A 275 -8.06 5.45 17.49
CA THR A 275 -8.07 4.02 17.20
C THR A 275 -8.62 3.23 18.39
N SER A 276 -9.46 2.22 18.14
CA SER A 276 -10.01 1.41 19.24
C SER A 276 -10.03 -0.11 18.99
N GLY A 277 -9.94 -0.87 20.08
CA GLY A 277 -9.96 -2.34 20.01
C GLY A 277 -8.77 -2.97 19.27
N SER A 278 -7.70 -2.21 19.05
CA SER A 278 -6.51 -2.65 18.33
C SER A 278 -5.53 -3.38 19.24
N ASN A 279 -4.66 -4.20 18.66
CA ASN A 279 -3.67 -4.99 19.37
C ASN A 279 -2.26 -4.70 18.85
N LEU A 280 -1.39 -4.25 19.75
CA LEU A 280 0.03 -4.04 19.52
C LEU A 280 0.80 -5.06 20.34
N PHE A 281 1.50 -5.97 19.67
CA PHE A 281 2.23 -7.04 20.34
C PHE A 281 3.62 -7.26 19.75
N GLY A 282 4.64 -7.36 20.61
CA GLY A 282 5.98 -7.75 20.19
C GLY A 282 6.72 -6.76 19.30
N ASN A 283 6.20 -5.53 19.14
CA ASN A 283 6.86 -4.52 18.30
C ASN A 283 8.11 -3.98 19.00
N THR A 284 9.16 -3.71 18.23
CA THR A 284 10.41 -3.10 18.69
C THR A 284 10.59 -1.74 18.01
N ILE A 285 10.75 -0.69 18.79
CA ILE A 285 10.85 0.70 18.31
C ILE A 285 12.08 1.35 18.95
N THR A 286 12.97 1.90 18.13
CA THR A 286 14.17 2.60 18.59
C THR A 286 14.53 3.79 17.72
N GLY A 287 15.09 4.85 18.33
CA GLY A 287 15.68 5.96 17.58
C GLY A 287 14.68 6.94 16.96
N SER A 288 13.38 6.86 17.30
CA SER A 288 12.42 7.86 16.85
C SER A 288 12.72 9.22 17.48
N ALA A 289 12.75 10.30 16.70
CA ALA A 289 13.00 11.65 17.19
C ALA A 289 11.91 12.17 18.13
N GLY A 290 10.67 11.69 17.94
CA GLY A 290 9.51 11.89 18.79
C GLY A 290 9.30 10.69 19.72
N ARG A 291 8.07 10.19 19.80
CA ARG A 291 7.70 9.11 20.73
C ARG A 291 7.90 7.74 20.11
N GLY A 292 8.15 6.73 20.93
CA GLY A 292 8.21 5.35 20.45
C GLY A 292 6.83 4.85 20.02
N ILE A 293 5.89 4.74 20.97
CA ILE A 293 4.47 4.45 20.72
C ILE A 293 3.62 5.57 21.30
N TRP A 294 2.72 6.14 20.49
CA TRP A 294 1.84 7.22 20.92
C TRP A 294 0.38 6.97 20.54
N LEU A 295 -0.51 7.06 21.53
CA LEU A 295 -1.96 6.97 21.35
C LEU A 295 -2.58 8.35 21.61
N ILE A 296 -3.22 8.92 20.59
CA ILE A 296 -3.80 10.25 20.68
C ILE A 296 -5.29 10.28 20.38
N ASN A 297 -5.90 11.39 20.80
CA ASN A 297 -7.17 11.82 20.26
C ASN A 297 -6.97 12.55 18.92
N GLY A 298 -8.04 12.67 18.13
CA GLY A 298 -7.94 13.39 16.84
C GLY A 298 -7.55 14.87 16.98
N SER A 299 -7.82 15.49 18.13
CA SER A 299 -7.71 16.96 18.30
C SER A 299 -6.29 17.45 18.61
N SER A 300 -5.42 16.58 19.10
CA SER A 300 -4.10 16.94 19.64
C SER A 300 -3.05 17.39 18.60
N LEU A 301 -3.21 17.06 17.31
CA LEU A 301 -2.18 17.36 16.31
C LEU A 301 -2.31 18.73 15.66
N ILE A 302 -3.54 19.25 15.48
CA ILE A 302 -3.78 20.50 14.75
C ILE A 302 -4.76 21.46 15.44
N GLY A 303 -5.08 21.22 16.72
CA GLY A 303 -6.00 22.08 17.49
C GLY A 303 -7.43 22.09 16.96
N ALA A 304 -7.78 21.12 16.10
CA ALA A 304 -9.12 20.93 15.58
C ALA A 304 -9.99 20.21 16.62
N SER A 305 -11.23 20.66 16.79
CA SER A 305 -12.20 20.03 17.69
C SER A 305 -12.80 18.76 17.06
N VAL A 306 -11.97 17.75 16.82
CA VAL A 306 -12.40 16.42 16.38
C VAL A 306 -12.57 15.52 17.59
N SER A 307 -13.78 14.98 17.75
CA SER A 307 -14.13 14.07 18.84
C SER A 307 -13.57 12.68 18.56
N GLY A 308 -12.93 12.09 19.57
CA GLY A 308 -12.60 10.67 19.60
C GLY A 308 -11.20 10.38 20.09
N ASP A 309 -11.12 9.46 21.04
CA ASP A 309 -9.91 9.08 21.76
C ASP A 309 -9.44 7.69 21.32
N SER A 310 -8.14 7.42 21.40
CA SER A 310 -7.60 6.08 21.19
C SER A 310 -7.80 5.23 22.45
N THR A 311 -8.84 4.40 22.49
CA THR A 311 -9.27 3.66 23.71
C THR A 311 -9.52 2.17 23.45
N GLY A 312 -9.46 1.36 24.51
CA GLY A 312 -9.74 -0.07 24.43
C GLY A 312 -8.68 -0.88 23.66
N ASN A 313 -7.49 -0.32 23.44
CA ASN A 313 -6.38 -0.97 22.78
C ASN A 313 -5.59 -1.84 23.77
N ASN A 314 -5.00 -2.94 23.27
CA ASN A 314 -4.11 -3.80 24.04
C ASN A 314 -2.67 -3.64 23.54
N LEU A 315 -1.77 -3.22 24.44
CA LEU A 315 -0.35 -3.08 24.20
C LEU A 315 0.40 -4.04 25.11
N PHE A 316 0.91 -5.12 24.51
CA PHE A 316 1.51 -6.24 25.24
C PHE A 316 2.89 -6.59 24.69
N ARG A 317 3.92 -6.61 25.56
CA ARG A 317 5.30 -7.00 25.18
C ARG A 317 5.89 -6.18 24.03
N ASN A 318 5.58 -4.89 23.95
CA ASN A 318 6.27 -3.99 23.04
C ASN A 318 7.53 -3.44 23.72
N THR A 319 8.57 -3.20 22.94
CA THR A 319 9.80 -2.54 23.39
C THR A 319 9.91 -1.22 22.65
N ALA A 320 9.96 -0.11 23.39
CA ALA A 320 10.26 1.20 22.84
C ALA A 320 11.38 1.83 23.69
N THR A 321 12.52 2.13 23.10
CA THR A 321 13.65 2.70 23.86
C THR A 321 14.51 3.63 23.00
N GLY A 322 15.12 4.63 23.65
CA GLY A 322 16.08 5.51 22.96
C GLY A 322 15.40 6.49 21.99
N ASN A 323 14.13 6.82 22.27
CA ASN A 323 13.39 7.82 21.50
C ASN A 323 13.60 9.23 22.09
N GLY A 324 13.48 10.27 21.28
CA GLY A 324 13.72 11.66 21.70
C GLY A 324 12.61 12.22 22.61
N GLY A 325 11.39 11.72 22.46
CA GLY A 325 10.25 11.95 23.34
C GLY A 325 10.06 10.82 24.35
N ASN A 326 8.81 10.63 24.82
CA ASN A 326 8.49 9.48 25.66
C ASN A 326 8.54 8.19 24.82
N ASP A 327 9.10 7.12 25.38
CA ASP A 327 9.11 5.82 24.71
C ASP A 327 7.68 5.29 24.52
N MET A 328 6.82 5.47 25.53
CA MET A 328 5.39 5.16 25.44
C MET A 328 4.52 6.28 26.00
N GLU A 329 3.52 6.71 25.23
CA GLU A 329 2.63 7.80 25.63
C GLU A 329 1.19 7.55 25.19
N HIS A 330 0.25 8.04 26.00
CA HIS A 330 -1.10 8.30 25.54
C HIS A 330 -1.57 9.67 26.05
N ASP A 331 -2.44 10.31 25.27
CA ASP A 331 -3.10 11.55 25.69
C ASP A 331 -4.10 11.29 26.82
N ALA A 332 -4.44 12.33 27.59
CA ALA A 332 -5.34 12.22 28.75
C ALA A 332 -6.72 11.63 28.42
N GLY A 333 -7.25 11.88 27.22
CA GLY A 333 -8.51 11.28 26.74
C GLY A 333 -8.36 9.86 26.19
N SER A 334 -7.16 9.47 25.76
CA SER A 334 -6.85 8.14 25.19
C SER A 334 -6.63 7.09 26.28
N THR A 335 -7.64 6.91 27.13
CA THR A 335 -7.70 5.92 28.23
C THR A 335 -9.16 5.49 28.41
N PRO A 336 -9.47 4.25 28.82
CA PRO A 336 -8.55 3.18 29.23
C PRO A 336 -7.89 2.45 28.07
N ASN A 337 -6.62 2.10 28.24
CA ASN A 337 -5.92 1.12 27.41
C ASN A 337 -5.25 0.07 28.31
N LYS A 338 -4.93 -1.11 27.77
CA LYS A 338 -4.24 -2.17 28.53
C LYS A 338 -2.78 -2.23 28.16
N TRP A 339 -1.93 -1.73 29.04
CA TRP A 339 -0.48 -1.83 28.93
C TRP A 339 0.02 -2.96 29.83
N LYS A 340 0.79 -3.90 29.29
CA LYS A 340 1.26 -5.03 30.08
C LYS A 340 2.58 -5.58 29.56
N LYS A 341 3.56 -5.76 30.45
CA LYS A 341 4.87 -6.33 30.14
C LYS A 341 5.58 -5.61 28.98
N ASN A 342 5.36 -4.32 28.83
CA ASN A 342 6.09 -3.52 27.86
C ASN A 342 7.48 -3.19 28.42
N THR A 343 8.36 -2.64 27.60
CA THR A 343 9.71 -2.22 28.00
C THR A 343 9.97 -0.82 27.44
N CYS A 344 10.27 0.13 28.34
CA CYS A 344 10.43 1.55 28.06
C CYS A 344 11.25 2.21 29.16
N VAL A 345 11.99 3.26 28.83
CA VAL A 345 12.75 4.09 29.79
C VAL A 345 11.91 5.28 30.24
N THR A 346 11.15 5.88 29.33
CA THR A 346 10.29 7.05 29.61
C THR A 346 8.85 6.78 29.22
N SER A 347 7.91 7.31 30.01
CA SER A 347 6.49 7.18 29.71
C SER A 347 5.66 8.36 30.20
N SER A 348 4.56 8.64 29.49
CA SER A 348 3.55 9.61 29.91
C SER A 348 2.14 9.03 29.76
N GLY A 349 1.49 8.77 30.88
CA GLY A 349 0.18 8.13 30.93
C GLY A 349 0.02 7.36 32.23
N ALA A 350 -1.14 7.47 32.89
CA ALA A 350 -1.32 6.93 34.23
C ALA A 350 -1.42 5.39 34.27
N ASP A 351 -1.77 4.77 33.15
CA ASP A 351 -1.99 3.32 33.02
C ASP A 351 -0.87 2.58 32.29
N ILE A 352 0.22 3.28 31.92
CA ILE A 352 1.35 2.70 31.19
C ILE A 352 2.26 1.88 32.12
N ASP A 353 2.46 0.61 31.75
CA ASP A 353 3.36 -0.34 32.41
C ASP A 353 4.75 -0.30 31.74
N CYS A 354 5.64 0.54 32.26
CA CYS A 354 7.06 0.67 31.86
C CYS A 354 7.99 0.28 33.03
N PRO A 355 8.35 -1.01 33.14
CA PRO A 355 9.22 -1.52 34.20
C PRO A 355 10.72 -1.20 34.01
#